data_AF-A0A5M8QCR8-F1
#
_entry.id   AF-A0A5M8QCR8-F1
#
_cell.length_a   1.000
_cell.length_b   1.000
_cell.length_c   1.000
_cell.angle_alpha   90.00
_cell.angle_beta   90.00
_cell.angle_gamma   90.00
#
_symmetry.space_group_name_H-M   'P 1'
#
loop_
_entity.id
_entity.type
_entity.pdbx_description
1 polymer ?
#
loop_
_entity_poly.entity_id
_entity_poly.type
_entity_poly.pdbx_seq_one_letter_code
_entity_poly.pdbx_strand_id
1 'polypeptide(L)'
;MYARVVQVLLNKDHIADATDYFRDSVGPALKNLSGFKNSRFLVNQATNQCLMVTLWETEEARTGAETNGFLKSVMTHMKPYFAGQPTIDYYEVAVQVV
;
A
#
# COMPACT_ATOMS: atom_id res chain seq x y z
N MET A 1 3.91 -4.02 16.16
CA MET A 1 3.76 -3.96 14.68
C MET A 1 3.00 -2.71 14.32
N TYR A 2 3.29 -2.15 13.15
CA TYR A 2 2.76 -0.88 12.69
C TYR A 2 2.19 -1.03 11.29
N ALA A 3 1.11 -0.32 11.00
CA ALA A 3 0.45 -0.33 9.70
C ALA A 3 0.51 1.05 9.05
N ARG A 4 0.65 1.03 7.73
CA ARG A 4 0.32 2.15 6.85
C ARG A 4 -0.82 1.71 5.95
N VAL A 5 -1.88 2.50 5.94
CA VAL A 5 -3.09 2.27 5.15
C VAL A 5 -3.24 3.41 4.17
N VAL A 6 -3.32 3.08 2.88
CA VAL A 6 -3.71 4.04 1.84
C VAL A 6 -5.11 3.70 1.40
N GLN A 7 -5.98 4.70 1.35
CA GLN A 7 -7.32 4.57 0.79
C GLN A 7 -7.48 5.47 -0.43
N VAL A 8 -7.99 4.92 -1.52
CA VAL A 8 -8.20 5.66 -2.77
C VAL A 8 -9.28 4.99 -3.62
N LEU A 9 -9.94 5.74 -4.50
CA LEU A 9 -10.74 5.17 -5.58
C LEU A 9 -9.82 4.84 -6.77
N LEU A 10 -9.97 3.67 -7.37
CA LEU A 10 -9.30 3.32 -8.62
C LEU A 10 -10.17 3.72 -9.82
N ASN A 11 -9.53 4.02 -10.94
CA ASN A 11 -10.20 4.08 -12.24
C ASN A 11 -10.72 2.68 -12.56
N LYS A 12 -12.03 2.55 -12.77
CA LYS A 12 -12.71 1.25 -12.95
C LYS A 12 -12.06 0.39 -14.03
N ASP A 13 -11.62 1.03 -15.12
CA ASP A 13 -11.05 0.36 -16.29
C ASP A 13 -9.58 -0.06 -16.08
N HIS A 14 -8.96 0.39 -14.99
CA HIS A 14 -7.55 0.11 -14.64
C HIS A 14 -7.38 -0.68 -13.33
N ILE A 15 -8.45 -1.24 -12.76
CA ILE A 15 -8.36 -2.04 -11.53
C ILE A 15 -7.45 -3.25 -11.73
N ALA A 16 -7.56 -3.93 -12.86
CA ALA A 16 -6.72 -5.08 -13.20
C ALA A 16 -5.25 -4.65 -13.31
N ASP A 17 -4.97 -3.60 -14.10
CA ASP A 17 -3.61 -3.06 -14.27
C ASP A 17 -2.97 -2.66 -12.94
N ALA A 18 -3.72 -1.99 -12.06
CA ALA A 18 -3.25 -1.60 -10.73
C ALA A 18 -2.94 -2.80 -9.84
N THR A 19 -3.78 -3.83 -9.91
CA THR A 19 -3.59 -5.09 -9.16
C THR A 19 -2.34 -5.82 -9.65
N ASP A 20 -2.16 -5.89 -10.97
CA ASP A 20 -1.02 -6.54 -11.61
C ASP A 20 0.28 -5.79 -11.28
N TYR A 21 0.29 -4.47 -11.43
CA TYR A 21 1.43 -3.65 -11.04
C TYR A 21 1.78 -3.81 -9.55
N PHE A 22 0.78 -3.82 -8.66
CA PHE A 22 1.05 -4.03 -7.24
C PHE A 22 1.64 -5.41 -6.97
N ARG A 23 1.08 -6.47 -7.58
CA ARG A 23 1.53 -7.85 -7.39
C ARG A 23 2.92 -8.09 -7.96
N ASP A 24 3.19 -7.58 -9.16
CA ASP A 24 4.34 -7.97 -9.96
C ASP A 24 5.53 -7.01 -9.76
N SER A 25 5.29 -5.78 -9.30
CA SER A 25 6.33 -4.77 -9.05
C SER A 25 6.42 -4.33 -7.58
N VAL A 26 5.32 -3.84 -6.99
CA VAL A 26 5.35 -3.25 -5.65
C VAL A 26 5.59 -4.31 -4.57
N GLY A 27 4.88 -5.43 -4.64
CA GLY A 27 4.97 -6.54 -3.68
C GLY A 27 6.39 -7.10 -3.53
N PRO A 28 7.06 -7.51 -4.63
CA PRO A 28 8.46 -7.94 -4.58
C PRO A 28 9.40 -6.89 -4.00
N ALA A 29 9.20 -5.62 -4.38
CA ALA A 29 10.07 -4.55 -3.91
C ALA A 29 9.87 -4.24 -2.40
N LEU A 30 8.63 -4.33 -1.89
CA LEU A 30 8.34 -4.22 -0.45
C LEU A 30 9.07 -5.28 0.38
N LYS A 31 9.18 -6.52 -0.12
CA LYS A 31 9.87 -7.62 0.58
C LYS A 31 11.36 -7.33 0.84
N ASN A 32 11.97 -6.42 0.09
CA ASN A 32 13.38 -6.05 0.25
C ASN A 32 13.59 -4.95 1.30
N LEU A 33 12.51 -4.39 1.87
CA LEU A 33 12.62 -3.33 2.85
C LEU A 33 12.78 -3.90 4.26
N SER A 34 13.73 -3.33 5.00
CA SER A 34 13.97 -3.70 6.39
C SER A 34 12.70 -3.53 7.22
N GLY A 35 12.37 -4.54 8.01
CA GLY A 35 11.22 -4.54 8.90
C GLY A 35 9.86 -4.70 8.22
N PHE A 36 9.77 -4.84 6.90
CA PHE A 36 8.51 -5.18 6.22
C PHE A 36 8.05 -6.60 6.64
N LYS A 37 6.76 -6.76 6.93
CA LYS A 37 6.16 -8.03 7.36
C LYS A 37 5.26 -8.64 6.31
N ASN A 38 4.27 -7.89 5.84
CA ASN A 38 3.37 -8.30 4.77
C ASN A 38 2.56 -7.10 4.25
N SER A 39 1.78 -7.33 3.19
CA SER A 39 0.85 -6.35 2.66
C SER A 39 -0.47 -6.98 2.21
N ARG A 40 -1.50 -6.14 2.06
CA ARG A 40 -2.74 -6.46 1.37
C ARG A 40 -3.07 -5.34 0.40
N PHE A 41 -3.41 -5.71 -0.83
CA PHE A 41 -4.01 -4.82 -1.81
C PHE A 41 -5.46 -5.28 -1.98
N LEU A 42 -6.38 -4.52 -1.40
CA LEU A 42 -7.79 -4.88 -1.30
C LEU A 42 -8.58 -3.99 -2.23
N VAL A 43 -9.40 -4.59 -3.09
CA VAL A 43 -10.25 -3.85 -4.02
C VAL A 43 -11.70 -4.25 -3.81
N ASN A 44 -12.56 -3.27 -3.59
CA ASN A 44 -14.01 -3.42 -3.71
C ASN A 44 -14.42 -3.02 -5.14
N GLN A 45 -14.72 -4.00 -5.98
CA GLN A 45 -15.09 -3.75 -7.38
C GLN A 45 -16.43 -3.02 -7.55
N ALA A 46 -17.34 -3.11 -6.57
CA ALA A 46 -18.63 -2.43 -6.65
C ALA A 46 -18.50 -0.92 -6.45
N THR A 47 -17.53 -0.48 -5.65
CA THR A 47 -17.31 0.95 -5.33
C THR A 47 -16.01 1.50 -5.93
N ASN A 48 -15.21 0.65 -6.57
CA ASN A 48 -13.84 0.90 -7.01
C ASN A 48 -12.89 1.34 -5.87
N GLN A 49 -13.26 1.13 -4.61
CA GLN A 49 -12.44 1.48 -3.47
C GLN A 49 -11.26 0.52 -3.33
N CYS A 50 -10.07 1.08 -3.15
CA CYS A 50 -8.85 0.33 -2.90
C CYS A 50 -8.27 0.68 -1.53
N LEU A 51 -7.83 -0.35 -0.80
CA LEU A 51 -6.98 -0.21 0.37
C LEU A 51 -5.62 -0.88 0.11
N MET A 52 -4.55 -0.10 0.30
CA MET A 52 -3.17 -0.62 0.30
C MET A 52 -2.70 -0.65 1.75
N VAL A 53 -2.62 -1.84 2.33
CA VAL A 53 -2.19 -2.04 3.72
C VAL A 53 -0.78 -2.62 3.71
N THR A 54 0.15 -2.00 4.42
CA THR A 54 1.50 -2.54 4.65
C THR A 54 1.75 -2.64 6.14
N LEU A 55 2.29 -3.79 6.58
CA LEU A 55 2.61 -4.07 7.97
C LEU A 55 4.11 -4.12 8.18
N TRP A 56 4.55 -3.56 9.30
CA TRP A 56 5.94 -3.31 9.65
C TRP A 56 6.23 -3.78 11.08
N GLU A 57 7.45 -4.23 11.33
CA GLU A 57 7.88 -4.67 12.66
C GLU A 57 7.81 -3.52 13.68
N THR A 58 8.47 -2.41 13.34
CA THR A 58 8.62 -1.23 14.21
C THR A 58 8.16 0.05 13.51
N GLU A 59 7.95 1.10 14.28
CA GLU A 59 7.56 2.41 13.75
C GLU A 59 8.67 3.03 12.92
N GLU A 60 9.92 2.81 13.31
CA GLU A 60 11.11 3.30 12.62
C GLU A 60 11.26 2.65 11.26
N ALA A 61 10.97 1.35 11.14
CA ALA A 61 10.96 0.65 9.86
C ALA A 61 9.89 1.22 8.90
N ARG A 62 8.67 1.44 9.41
CA ARG A 62 7.58 2.08 8.65
C ARG A 62 7.98 3.48 8.18
N THR A 63 8.48 4.30 9.10
CA THR A 63 8.89 5.70 8.84
C THR A 63 10.06 5.75 7.87
N GLY A 64 11.04 4.85 8.03
CA GLY A 64 12.19 4.73 7.14
C GLY A 64 11.81 4.42 5.70
N ALA A 65 10.79 3.58 5.48
CA ALA A 65 10.26 3.29 4.15
C ALA A 65 9.53 4.49 3.49
N GLU A 66 9.09 5.46 4.28
CA GLU A 66 8.54 6.72 3.76
C GLU A 66 9.63 7.73 3.44
N THR A 67 10.57 7.91 4.37
CA THR A 67 11.61 8.93 4.24
C THR A 67 12.71 8.56 3.24
N ASN A 68 12.97 7.27 3.01
CA ASN A 68 13.88 6.82 1.95
C ASN A 68 13.32 6.99 0.52
N GLY A 69 12.07 7.44 0.40
CA GLY A 69 11.41 7.74 -0.88
C GLY A 69 10.80 6.53 -1.60
N PHE A 70 10.95 5.31 -1.08
CA PHE A 70 10.38 4.11 -1.71
C PHE A 70 8.86 4.20 -1.82
N LEU A 71 8.17 4.41 -0.69
CA LEU A 71 6.70 4.46 -0.68
C LEU A 71 6.18 5.67 -1.45
N LYS A 72 6.92 6.78 -1.46
CA LYS A 72 6.62 7.95 -2.30
C LYS A 72 6.68 7.59 -3.79
N SER A 73 7.72 6.87 -4.22
CA SER A 73 7.87 6.40 -5.60
C SER A 73 6.73 5.47 -6.01
N VAL A 74 6.35 4.52 -5.15
CA VAL A 74 5.18 3.66 -5.38
C VAL A 74 3.92 4.50 -5.63
N MET A 75 3.65 5.50 -4.79
CA MET A 75 2.49 6.38 -4.96
C MET A 75 2.54 7.17 -6.28
N THR A 76 3.72 7.61 -6.70
CA THR A 76 3.91 8.29 -8.00
C THR A 76 3.54 7.38 -9.17
N HIS A 77 3.99 6.12 -9.16
CA HIS A 77 3.71 5.16 -10.23
C HIS A 77 2.28 4.64 -10.21
N MET A 78 1.65 4.58 -9.04
CA MET A 78 0.25 4.19 -8.89
C MET A 78 -0.73 5.30 -9.29
N LYS A 79 -0.29 6.57 -9.29
CA LYS A 79 -1.13 7.75 -9.56
C LYS A 79 -2.00 7.64 -10.84
N PRO A 80 -1.52 7.10 -11.97
CA PRO A 80 -2.36 6.94 -13.17
C PRO A 80 -3.60 6.05 -12.97
N TYR A 81 -3.56 5.14 -12.00
CA TYR A 81 -4.67 4.24 -11.69
C TYR A 81 -5.72 4.87 -10.78
N PHE A 82 -5.46 6.04 -10.19
CA PHE A 82 -6.35 6.64 -9.20
C PHE A 82 -7.43 7.50 -9.85
N ALA A 83 -8.66 7.36 -9.35
CA ALA A 83 -9.82 8.19 -9.66
C ALA A 83 -10.03 9.31 -8.62
N GLY A 84 -9.01 9.62 -7.82
CA GLY A 84 -9.09 10.62 -6.76
C GLY A 84 -7.80 10.73 -5.96
N GLN A 85 -7.79 11.63 -4.98
CA GLN A 85 -6.66 11.81 -4.08
C GLN A 85 -6.65 10.68 -3.03
N PRO A 86 -5.53 9.97 -2.84
CA PRO A 86 -5.41 9.01 -1.76
C PRO A 86 -5.33 9.70 -0.39
N THR A 87 -5.92 9.08 0.64
CA THR A 87 -5.59 9.34 2.04
C THR A 87 -4.53 8.35 2.51
N ILE A 88 -3.72 8.76 3.50
CA ILE A 88 -2.69 7.92 4.11
C ILE A 88 -2.85 8.04 5.61
N ASP A 89 -3.04 6.89 6.25
CA ASP A 89 -3.23 6.77 7.69
C ASP A 89 -2.21 5.79 8.27
N TYR A 90 -1.86 6.01 9.54
CA TYR A 90 -0.87 5.22 10.26
C TYR A 90 -1.50 4.67 11.55
N TYR A 91 -1.18 3.42 11.85
CA TYR A 91 -1.74 2.73 13.01
C TYR A 91 -0.69 1.88 13.70
N GLU A 92 -0.86 1.71 15.01
CA GLU A 92 -0.33 0.54 15.70
C GLU A 92 -1.26 -0.65 15.44
N VAL A 93 -0.68 -1.81 15.16
CA VAL A 93 -1.46 -3.04 14.98
C VAL A 93 -1.77 -3.60 16.37
N ALA A 94 -2.96 -3.29 16.89
CA ALA A 94 -3.40 -3.71 18.22
C ALA A 94 -3.57 -5.24 18.34
N VAL A 95 -4.04 -5.90 17.28
CA VAL A 95 -4.22 -7.37 17.23
C VAL A 95 -3.93 -7.86 15.82
N GLN A 96 -3.27 -9.02 15.70
CA GLN A 96 -3.12 -9.77 14.46
C GLN A 96 -3.48 -11.24 14.69
N VAL A 97 -4.34 -11.80 13.84
CA VAL A 97 -4.62 -13.24 13.78
C VAL A 97 -3.92 -13.79 12.54
N VAL A 98 -3.12 -14.85 12.70
CA VAL A 98 -2.29 -15.48 11.65
C VAL A 98 -2.79 -16.84 11.25
#